data_AF-A0A965QPS5-F1
#
_entry.id   AF-A0A965QPS5-F1
#
_cell.length_a   1.000
_cell.length_b   1.000
_cell.length_c   1.000
_cell.angle_alpha   90.00
_cell.angle_beta   90.00
_cell.angle_gamma   90.00
#
_symmetry.space_group_name_H-M   'P 1'
#
loop_
_entity.id
_entity.type
_entity.pdbx_description
1 polymer ?
#
loop_
_entity_poly.entity_id
_entity_poly.type
_entity_poly.pdbx_seq_one_letter_code
_entity_poly.pdbx_strand_id
1 'polypeptide(L)'
;MPDVVSSQGSSASFAGTPLGKVTGIGQKFATAGGVDFTNTASIVIGSGANTRVIRRSEPAMVEAGEVSVKLLGLPPFTRADIGLIGTLSITVGAVNLSKTAYLADVDCQAAVGELIQATLVFNLTGYN
;
A
#
# COMPACT_ATOMS: atom_id res chain seq x y z
N MET A 1 6.24 -24.71 -1.48
CA MET A 1 4.82 -24.29 -1.59
C MET A 1 4.66 -23.11 -0.64
N PRO A 2 4.28 -21.90 -1.11
CA PRO A 2 4.10 -20.79 -0.18
C PRO A 2 2.96 -21.15 0.77
N ASP A 3 3.26 -21.08 2.06
CA ASP A 3 2.36 -21.42 3.15
C ASP A 3 1.15 -20.48 3.09
N VAL A 4 -0.03 -21.01 2.80
CA VAL A 4 -1.27 -20.22 2.89
C VAL A 4 -1.55 -20.08 4.37
N VAL A 5 -1.07 -18.98 4.95
CA VAL A 5 -1.28 -18.65 6.36
C VAL A 5 -2.78 -18.68 6.62
N SER A 6 -3.24 -19.64 7.42
CA SER A 6 -4.65 -19.77 7.74
C SER A 6 -5.11 -18.47 8.44
N SER A 7 -6.26 -17.93 8.02
CA SER A 7 -6.79 -16.66 8.55
C SER A 7 -7.30 -16.75 10.00
N GLN A 8 -7.09 -17.90 10.67
CA GLN A 8 -7.47 -18.07 12.07
C GLN A 8 -6.51 -17.29 12.96
N GLY A 9 -6.99 -16.18 13.54
CA GLY A 9 -6.21 -15.31 14.42
C GLY A 9 -5.69 -14.04 13.77
N SER A 10 -6.10 -13.72 12.53
CA SER A 10 -5.74 -12.45 11.92
C SER A 10 -6.44 -11.28 12.61
N SER A 11 -5.69 -10.24 12.95
CA SER A 11 -6.22 -9.01 13.53
C SER A 11 -5.59 -7.79 12.88
N ALA A 12 -6.32 -6.68 12.85
CA ALA A 12 -5.83 -5.43 12.33
C ALA A 12 -6.33 -4.27 13.20
N SER A 13 -5.47 -3.27 13.40
CA SER A 13 -5.81 -2.02 14.06
C SER A 13 -5.19 -0.85 13.32
N PHE A 14 -5.86 0.30 13.37
CA PHE A 14 -5.39 1.54 12.76
C PHE A 14 -5.55 2.69 13.74
N ALA A 15 -4.49 3.48 13.92
CA ALA A 15 -4.45 4.60 14.88
C ALA A 15 -4.84 4.16 16.32
N GLY A 16 -4.53 2.92 16.69
CA GLY A 16 -4.90 2.32 17.98
C GLY A 16 -6.32 1.73 18.03
N THR A 17 -7.15 1.95 17.03
CA THR A 17 -8.51 1.42 16.95
C THR A 17 -8.53 0.04 16.28
N PRO A 18 -9.07 -1.02 16.92
CA PRO A 18 -9.28 -2.31 16.28
C PRO A 18 -10.24 -2.20 15.10
N LEU A 19 -9.87 -2.78 13.95
CA LEU A 19 -10.69 -2.73 12.72
C LEU A 19 -11.86 -3.73 12.72
N GLY A 20 -11.93 -4.61 13.71
CA GLY A 20 -12.95 -5.64 13.83
C GLY A 20 -12.50 -7.00 13.30
N LYS A 21 -13.45 -7.79 12.79
CA LYS A 21 -13.19 -9.16 12.35
C LYS A 21 -12.62 -9.17 10.94
N VAL A 22 -11.32 -9.37 10.82
CA VAL A 22 -10.60 -9.44 9.53
C VAL A 22 -10.93 -10.76 8.81
N THR A 23 -11.30 -10.66 7.55
CA THR A 23 -11.57 -11.80 6.66
C THR A 23 -10.59 -11.93 5.52
N GLY A 24 -9.85 -10.86 5.19
CA GLY A 24 -8.84 -10.90 4.16
C GLY A 24 -7.91 -9.70 4.23
N ILE A 25 -6.66 -9.89 3.81
CA ILE A 25 -5.67 -8.83 3.69
C ILE A 25 -5.04 -8.95 2.31
N GLY A 26 -4.99 -7.85 1.57
CA GLY A 26 -4.29 -7.75 0.29
C GLY A 26 -3.20 -6.69 0.39
N GLN A 27 -2.05 -6.93 -0.22
CA GLN A 27 -0.96 -5.96 -0.29
C GLN A 27 -0.54 -5.76 -1.75
N LYS A 28 -0.38 -4.50 -2.16
CA LYS A 28 0.33 -4.12 -3.38
C LYS A 28 1.61 -3.41 -2.99
N PHE A 29 2.72 -3.89 -3.53
CA PHE A 29 4.03 -3.32 -3.24
C PHE A 29 4.22 -2.00 -3.98
N ALA A 30 4.94 -1.08 -3.32
CA ALA A 30 5.35 0.18 -3.93
C ALA A 30 6.11 -0.08 -5.23
N THR A 31 5.82 0.71 -6.27
CA THR A 31 6.52 0.62 -7.55
C THR A 31 7.17 1.96 -7.85
N ALA A 32 8.44 1.93 -8.26
CA ALA A 32 9.16 3.11 -8.72
C ALA A 32 9.17 3.14 -10.25
N GLY A 33 8.64 4.22 -10.82
CA GLY A 33 8.77 4.51 -12.25
C GLY A 33 10.04 5.34 -12.48
N GLY A 34 10.95 4.83 -13.31
CA GLY A 34 12.13 5.58 -13.75
C GLY A 34 11.79 6.45 -14.96
N VAL A 35 12.32 7.68 -14.99
CA VAL A 35 12.37 8.47 -16.22
C VAL A 35 13.84 8.70 -16.57
N ASP A 36 14.17 8.42 -17.82
CA ASP A 36 15.48 8.70 -18.37
C ASP A 36 15.50 10.17 -18.84
N PHE A 37 16.41 10.95 -18.27
CA PHE A 37 16.66 12.31 -18.69
C PHE A 37 17.95 12.39 -19.52
N THR A 38 17.87 13.10 -20.63
CA THR A 38 19.02 13.67 -21.35
C THR A 38 18.82 15.17 -21.41
N ASN A 39 19.74 15.94 -20.81
CA ASN A 39 19.73 17.39 -20.86
C ASN A 39 21.04 17.89 -21.51
N THR A 40 21.17 19.20 -21.71
CA THR A 40 22.38 19.82 -22.27
C THR A 40 23.63 19.66 -21.40
N ALA A 41 23.49 19.19 -20.15
CA ALA A 41 24.59 18.85 -19.27
C ALA A 41 24.93 17.34 -19.26
N SER A 42 24.25 16.51 -20.08
CA SER A 42 24.55 15.09 -20.19
C SER A 42 25.97 14.88 -20.71
N ILE A 43 26.71 13.97 -20.06
CA ILE A 43 28.09 13.65 -20.43
C ILE A 43 28.07 12.98 -21.80
N VAL A 44 28.77 13.60 -22.76
CA VAL A 44 28.98 13.07 -24.10
C VAL A 44 30.37 12.46 -24.16
N ILE A 45 30.46 11.19 -24.53
CA ILE A 45 31.72 10.45 -24.65
C ILE A 45 31.93 10.09 -26.12
N GLY A 46 33.13 10.37 -26.65
CA GLY A 46 33.53 10.05 -28.02
C GLY A 46 33.49 11.25 -28.96
N SER A 47 33.91 11.03 -30.21
CA SER A 47 33.96 12.04 -31.27
C SER A 47 33.51 11.47 -32.62
N GLY A 48 32.87 12.30 -33.46
CA GLY A 48 32.39 11.89 -34.79
C GLY A 48 31.22 10.90 -34.73
N ALA A 49 31.19 9.92 -35.63
CA ALA A 49 30.10 8.94 -35.72
C ALA A 49 29.96 8.01 -34.48
N ASN A 50 30.96 7.98 -33.60
CA ASN A 50 30.99 7.13 -32.39
C ASN A 50 30.62 7.87 -31.10
N THR A 51 29.93 9.00 -31.22
CA THR A 51 29.51 9.80 -30.06
C THR A 51 28.39 9.10 -29.29
N ARG A 52 28.55 8.94 -27.97
CA ARG A 52 27.57 8.34 -27.05
C ARG A 52 27.16 9.33 -25.99
N VAL A 53 25.86 9.41 -25.70
CA VAL A 53 25.30 10.25 -24.62
C VAL A 53 24.97 9.36 -23.43
N ILE A 54 25.52 9.68 -22.26
CA ILE A 54 25.13 9.00 -21.01
C ILE A 54 23.76 9.51 -20.57
N ARG A 55 22.80 8.59 -20.43
CA ARG A 55 21.48 8.87 -19.85
C ARG A 55 21.55 8.76 -18.34
N ARG A 56 20.94 9.71 -17.64
CA ARG A 56 20.72 9.61 -16.20
C ARG A 56 19.30 9.10 -15.98
N SER A 57 19.17 7.98 -15.28
CA SER A 57 17.87 7.44 -14.87
C SER A 57 17.62 7.87 -13.43
N GLU A 58 16.52 8.57 -13.19
CA GLU A 58 16.07 8.97 -11.86
C GLU A 58 14.67 8.40 -11.60
N PRO A 59 14.34 7.98 -10.36
CA PRO A 59 12.97 7.63 -10.02
C PRO A 59 12.11 8.90 -10.08
N ALA A 60 11.23 8.97 -11.08
CA ALA A 60 10.38 10.14 -11.31
C ALA A 60 9.11 10.09 -10.47
N MET A 61 8.65 8.88 -10.14
CA MET A 61 7.50 8.66 -9.29
C MET A 61 7.68 7.40 -8.47
N VAL A 62 7.17 7.49 -7.26
CA VAL A 62 7.20 6.45 -6.25
C VAL A 62 5.76 6.27 -5.81
N GLU A 63 5.13 5.20 -6.30
CA GLU A 63 3.79 4.82 -5.85
C GLU A 63 3.90 4.19 -4.48
N ALA A 64 3.10 4.69 -3.52
CA ALA A 64 3.10 4.15 -2.17
C ALA A 64 2.61 2.70 -2.16
N GLY A 65 3.10 1.90 -1.22
CA GLY A 65 2.57 0.56 -1.00
C GLY A 65 1.14 0.63 -0.48
N GLU A 66 0.24 -0.16 -1.04
CA GLU A 66 -1.18 -0.21 -0.67
C GLU A 66 -1.45 -1.48 0.13
N VAL A 67 -2.20 -1.36 1.22
CA VAL A 67 -2.70 -2.49 2.00
C VAL A 67 -4.22 -2.37 2.09
N SER A 68 -4.92 -3.41 1.66
CA SER A 68 -6.37 -3.52 1.79
C SER A 68 -6.71 -4.52 2.90
N VAL A 69 -7.64 -4.15 3.77
CA VAL A 69 -8.15 -5.01 4.84
C VAL A 69 -9.65 -5.20 4.63
N LYS A 70 -10.05 -6.45 4.46
CA LYS A 70 -11.45 -6.86 4.38
C LYS A 70 -11.94 -7.29 5.75
N LEU A 71 -13.14 -6.82 6.09
CA LEU A 71 -13.74 -6.93 7.40
C LEU A 71 -15.17 -7.46 7.29
N LEU A 72 -15.61 -8.19 8.31
CA LEU A 72 -17.03 -8.47 8.54
C LEU A 72 -17.58 -7.50 9.60
N GLY A 73 -18.75 -6.95 9.31
CA GLY A 73 -19.41 -5.94 10.14
C GLY A 73 -19.12 -4.53 9.66
N LEU A 74 -19.62 -3.58 10.45
CA LEU A 74 -19.50 -2.16 10.16
C LEU A 74 -18.07 -1.69 10.50
N PRO A 75 -17.37 -1.00 9.60
CA PRO A 75 -16.03 -0.51 9.87
C PRO A 75 -16.09 0.62 10.92
N PRO A 76 -15.05 0.76 11.77
CA PRO A 76 -15.00 1.85 12.75
C PRO A 76 -14.74 3.22 12.12
N PHE A 77 -14.35 3.25 10.85
CA PHE A 77 -14.06 4.45 10.08
C PHE A 77 -15.06 4.61 8.94
N THR A 78 -15.29 5.85 8.55
CA THR A 78 -16.20 6.27 7.50
C THR A 78 -15.45 7.02 6.41
N ARG A 79 -16.16 7.41 5.33
CA ARG A 79 -15.57 8.26 4.29
C ARG A 79 -15.08 9.62 4.80
N ALA A 80 -15.61 10.11 5.92
CA ALA A 80 -15.14 11.37 6.52
C ALA A 80 -13.74 11.26 7.13
N ASP A 81 -13.27 10.04 7.39
CA ASP A 81 -11.98 9.76 8.01
C ASP A 81 -10.86 9.51 6.97
N ILE A 82 -11.19 9.58 5.68
CA ILE A 82 -10.20 9.44 4.59
C ILE A 82 -9.14 10.55 4.74
N GLY A 83 -7.87 10.16 4.63
CA GLY A 83 -6.71 11.02 4.89
C GLY A 83 -6.22 10.98 6.34
N LEU A 84 -6.91 10.31 7.26
CA LEU A 84 -6.42 10.09 8.62
C LEU A 84 -5.09 9.34 8.56
N ILE A 85 -4.09 9.84 9.31
CA ILE A 85 -2.76 9.24 9.41
C ILE A 85 -2.65 8.52 10.75
N GLY A 86 -2.11 7.30 10.73
CA GLY A 86 -1.90 6.52 11.94
C GLY A 86 -1.01 5.32 11.71
N THR A 87 -0.67 4.61 12.79
CA THR A 87 -0.01 3.31 12.67
C THR A 87 -1.03 2.25 12.28
N LEU A 88 -0.81 1.59 11.15
CA LEU A 88 -1.50 0.37 10.75
C LEU A 88 -0.71 -0.81 11.31
N SER A 89 -1.38 -1.60 12.16
CA SER A 89 -0.84 -2.82 12.73
C SER A 89 -1.69 -4.00 12.28
N ILE A 90 -1.05 -4.99 11.66
CA ILE A 90 -1.70 -6.19 11.12
C ILE A 90 -0.94 -7.41 11.64
N THR A 91 -1.68 -8.37 12.17
CA THR A 91 -1.17 -9.67 12.58
C THR A 91 -1.86 -10.74 11.74
N VAL A 92 -1.08 -11.61 11.11
CA VAL A 92 -1.57 -12.78 10.36
C VAL A 92 -0.70 -13.97 10.74
N GLY A 93 -1.24 -14.88 11.56
CA GLY A 93 -0.46 -15.97 12.13
C GLY A 93 0.74 -15.46 12.93
N ALA A 94 1.96 -15.81 12.50
CA ALA A 94 3.20 -15.37 13.13
C ALA A 94 3.76 -14.04 12.58
N VAL A 95 3.17 -13.49 11.53
CA VAL A 95 3.66 -12.27 10.87
C VAL A 95 2.95 -11.05 11.46
N ASN A 96 3.76 -10.09 11.90
CA ASN A 96 3.30 -8.78 12.36
C ASN A 96 3.85 -7.69 11.44
N LEU A 97 2.95 -6.90 10.88
CA LEU A 97 3.27 -5.67 10.17
C LEU A 97 2.85 -4.51 11.07
N SER A 98 3.74 -3.55 11.30
CA SER A 98 3.39 -2.29 11.96
C SER A 98 4.12 -1.15 11.26
N LYS A 99 3.37 -0.32 10.54
CA LYS A 99 3.90 0.79 9.73
C LYS A 99 2.94 1.98 9.79
N THR A 100 3.47 3.18 9.61
CA THR A 100 2.64 4.37 9.44
C THR A 100 1.94 4.30 8.09
N ALA A 101 0.65 4.61 8.07
CA ALA A 101 -0.18 4.62 6.88
C ALA A 101 -1.23 5.74 6.98
N TYR A 102 -1.80 6.11 5.84
CA TYR A 102 -3.02 6.90 5.82
C TYR A 102 -4.18 6.10 5.25
N LEU A 103 -5.38 6.37 5.76
CA LEU A 103 -6.61 5.78 5.24
C LEU A 103 -6.92 6.40 3.87
N ALA A 104 -6.82 5.60 2.82
CA ALA A 104 -7.00 6.04 1.44
C ALA A 104 -8.44 5.85 0.96
N ASP A 105 -9.10 4.77 1.36
CA ASP A 105 -10.48 4.49 0.98
C ASP A 105 -11.22 3.65 2.02
N VAL A 106 -12.55 3.81 2.03
CA VAL A 106 -13.49 3.06 2.84
C VAL A 106 -14.67 2.66 1.96
N ASP A 107 -14.77 1.37 1.67
CA ASP A 107 -15.94 0.78 1.04
C ASP A 107 -16.71 -0.09 2.03
N CYS A 108 -18.03 0.03 2.04
CA CYS A 108 -18.91 -0.75 2.90
C CYS A 108 -20.10 -1.20 2.08
N GLN A 109 -20.32 -2.50 2.02
CA GLN A 109 -21.39 -3.14 1.27
C GLN A 109 -22.29 -3.91 2.23
N ALA A 110 -23.59 -3.71 2.05
CA ALA A 110 -24.63 -4.40 2.80
C ALA A 110 -25.72 -4.83 1.82
N ALA A 111 -26.01 -6.13 1.78
CA ALA A 111 -27.11 -6.69 1.02
C ALA A 111 -28.13 -7.32 1.99
N VAL A 112 -29.42 -7.27 1.63
CA VAL A 112 -30.48 -7.86 2.44
C VAL A 112 -30.29 -9.38 2.49
N GLY A 113 -30.11 -9.93 3.69
CA GLY A 113 -29.88 -11.37 3.90
C GLY A 113 -28.40 -11.77 4.00
N GLU A 114 -27.46 -10.84 3.83
CA GLU A 114 -26.02 -11.08 4.00
C GLU A 114 -25.44 -10.30 5.19
N LEU A 115 -24.27 -10.72 5.66
CA LEU A 115 -23.51 -9.94 6.63
C LEU A 115 -22.90 -8.72 5.94
N ILE A 116 -22.87 -7.59 6.65
CA ILE A 116 -22.17 -6.39 6.20
C ILE A 116 -20.69 -6.73 6.00
N GLN A 117 -20.13 -6.27 4.89
CA GLN A 117 -18.71 -6.39 4.57
C GLN A 117 -18.14 -5.01 4.32
N ALA A 118 -16.91 -4.80 4.78
CA ALA A 118 -16.20 -3.56 4.53
C ALA A 118 -14.78 -3.83 4.04
N THR A 119 -14.29 -2.94 3.20
CA THR A 119 -12.90 -2.92 2.75
C THR A 119 -12.32 -1.56 3.08
N LEU A 120 -11.24 -1.56 3.85
CA LEU A 120 -10.44 -0.38 4.15
C LEU A 120 -9.15 -0.46 3.35
N VAL A 121 -8.79 0.62 2.66
CA VAL A 121 -7.55 0.71 1.89
C VAL A 121 -6.63 1.72 2.58
N PHE A 122 -5.40 1.30 2.82
CA PHE A 122 -4.37 2.08 3.49
C PHE A 122 -3.16 2.23 2.59
N ASN A 123 -2.62 3.44 2.51
CA ASN A 123 -1.36 3.69 1.82
C ASN A 123 -0.25 3.86 2.86
N LEU A 124 0.77 3.02 2.74
CA LEU A 124 1.91 3.00 3.66
C LEU A 124 2.81 4.20 3.40
N THR A 125 3.18 4.90 4.47
CA THR A 125 4.13 6.01 4.42
C THR A 125 5.47 5.54 4.96
N GLY A 126 6.48 5.49 4.09
CA GLY A 126 7.87 5.25 4.49
C GLY A 126 8.56 4.16 3.68
N TYR A 127 9.62 4.56 2.99
CA TYR A 127 10.67 3.67 2.48
C TYR A 127 11.59 3.32 3.64
N ASN A 128 11.44 2.16 4.25
CA ASN A 128 12.43 1.54 5.13
C ASN A 128 12.17 0.04 5.24
#